data_AF-A0A392TR14-F1
#
_entry.id   AF-A0A392TR14-F1
#
_cell.length_a   1.000
_cell.length_b   1.000
_cell.length_c   1.000
_cell.angle_alpha   90.00
_cell.angle_beta   90.00
_cell.angle_gamma   90.00
#
_symmetry.space_group_name_H-M   'P 1'
#
loop_
_entity.id
_entity.type
_entity.pdbx_description
1 polymer ?
#
loop_
_entity_poly.entity_id
_entity_poly.type
_entity_poly.pdbx_seq_one_letter_code
_entity_poly.pdbx_strand_id
1 'polypeptide(L)'
;PPEGTSLQPWTLSVDGSSNLRGSRAGVVLEGPDGVLVEQLLRFAFQASNNQAEYEALIAGMKLAREMEVKDLKAKSDSQLVTSQVSG
;
A
#
# COMPACT_ATOMS: atom_id res chain seq x y z
N PRO A 1 26.02 -25.97 3.00
CA PRO A 1 24.77 -25.33 3.50
C PRO A 1 23.99 -24.76 2.30
N PRO A 2 22.74 -25.17 2.06
CA PRO A 2 21.98 -24.60 0.95
C PRO A 2 21.53 -23.17 1.32
N GLU A 3 22.24 -22.23 0.70
CA GLU A 3 21.80 -21.02 0.00
C GLU A 3 20.72 -20.14 0.64
N GLY A 4 21.13 -18.89 0.93
CA GLY A 4 20.33 -17.87 1.59
C GLY A 4 19.01 -17.62 0.88
N THR A 5 17.93 -17.68 1.66
CA THR A 5 16.66 -17.03 1.35
C THR A 5 16.95 -15.60 0.92
N SER A 6 16.66 -15.25 -0.33
CA SER A 6 16.67 -13.85 -0.73
C SER A 6 15.71 -13.12 0.20
N LEU A 7 16.22 -12.29 1.09
CA LEU A 7 15.47 -11.38 1.94
C LEU A 7 14.78 -10.35 1.03
N GLN A 8 13.73 -10.75 0.31
CA GLN A 8 12.94 -9.79 -0.44
C GLN A 8 12.29 -8.86 0.60
N PRO A 9 12.59 -7.55 0.55
CA PRO A 9 12.02 -6.62 1.51
C PRO A 9 10.52 -6.51 1.27
N TRP A 10 9.76 -6.28 2.34
CA TRP A 10 8.33 -6.07 2.22
C TRP A 10 8.06 -4.84 1.35
N THR A 11 7.18 -4.99 0.36
CA THR A 11 6.77 -3.91 -0.54
C THR A 11 5.28 -3.68 -0.39
N LEU A 12 4.92 -2.43 -0.09
CA LEU A 12 3.54 -1.96 -0.10
C LEU A 12 3.31 -1.19 -1.40
N SER A 13 2.35 -1.61 -2.20
CA SER A 13 1.88 -0.87 -3.39
C SER A 13 0.44 -0.44 -3.18
N VAL A 14 0.12 0.79 -3.54
CA VAL A 14 -1.24 1.33 -3.43
C VAL A 14 -1.68 2.01 -4.72
N ASP A 15 -2.97 1.96 -4.99
CA ASP A 15 -3.64 2.64 -6.11
C ASP A 15 -5.03 3.10 -5.62
N GLY A 16 -5.50 4.24 -6.11
CA GLY A 16 -6.71 4.90 -5.62
C GLY A 16 -7.44 5.60 -6.75
N SER A 17 -8.74 5.33 -6.86
CA SER A 17 -9.57 5.95 -7.88
C SER A 17 -10.89 6.45 -7.31
N SER A 18 -11.36 7.55 -7.88
CA SER A 18 -12.61 8.17 -7.52
C SER A 18 -13.38 8.59 -8.75
N ASN A 19 -14.68 8.36 -8.74
CA ASN A 19 -15.60 8.82 -9.77
C ASN A 19 -16.97 9.16 -9.16
N LEU A 20 -17.94 9.53 -10.00
CA LEU A 20 -19.30 9.91 -9.56
C LEU A 20 -20.03 8.81 -8.77
N ARG A 21 -19.59 7.54 -8.84
CA ARG A 21 -20.19 6.42 -8.12
C ARG A 21 -19.54 6.16 -6.76
N GLY A 22 -18.52 6.93 -6.39
CA GLY A 22 -17.78 6.81 -5.14
C GLY A 22 -16.28 6.62 -5.35
N SER A 23 -15.58 6.44 -4.24
CA SER A 23 -14.13 6.29 -4.20
C SER A 23 -13.72 4.92 -3.70
N ARG A 24 -12.63 4.40 -4.26
CA ARG A 24 -12.07 3.08 -3.95
C ARG A 24 -10.56 3.14 -3.99
N ALA A 25 -9.93 2.15 -3.38
CA ALA A 25 -8.50 1.97 -3.49
C ALA A 25 -8.11 0.50 -3.39
N GLY A 26 -6.96 0.17 -3.96
CA GLY A 26 -6.26 -1.10 -3.83
C GLY A 26 -5.02 -0.94 -2.96
N VAL A 27 -4.75 -1.98 -2.18
CA VAL A 27 -3.55 -2.16 -1.36
C VAL A 27 -2.99 -3.53 -1.66
N VAL A 28 -1.71 -3.61 -1.97
CA VAL A 28 -0.98 -4.86 -2.18
C VAL A 28 0.26 -4.86 -1.29
N LEU A 29 0.39 -5.87 -0.45
CA LEU A 29 1.55 -6.08 0.41
C LEU A 29 2.25 -7.38 0.01
N GLU A 30 3.47 -7.25 -0.50
CA GLU A 30 4.32 -8.35 -0.94
C GLU A 30 5.44 -8.55 0.08
N GLY A 31 5.71 -9.80 0.45
CA GLY A 31 6.73 -10.14 1.44
C GLY A 31 7.63 -11.29 1.00
N PRO A 32 8.60 -11.68 1.85
CA PRO A 32 9.42 -12.87 1.65
C PRO A 32 8.58 -14.13 1.44
N ASP A 33 9.21 -15.16 0.87
CA ASP A 33 8.60 -16.49 0.70
C ASP A 33 7.28 -16.50 -0.10
N GLY A 34 7.06 -15.47 -0.92
CA GLY A 34 5.88 -15.35 -1.78
C GLY A 34 4.62 -14.89 -1.07
N VAL A 35 4.74 -14.27 0.11
CA VAL A 35 3.58 -13.66 0.78
C VAL A 35 3.02 -12.54 -0.07
N LEU A 36 1.71 -12.61 -0.35
CA LEU A 36 0.95 -11.60 -1.09
C LEU A 36 -0.38 -11.38 -0.36
N VAL A 37 -0.64 -10.14 0.05
CA VAL A 37 -1.91 -9.71 0.66
C VAL A 37 -2.50 -8.59 -0.16
N GLU A 38 -3.70 -8.81 -0.69
CA GLU A 38 -4.44 -7.82 -1.48
C GLU A 38 -5.70 -7.37 -0.73
N GLN A 39 -5.92 -6.05 -0.65
CA GLN A 39 -7.14 -5.48 -0.10
C GLN A 39 -7.73 -4.44 -1.04
N LEU A 40 -9.05 -4.49 -1.22
CA LEU A 40 -9.82 -3.43 -1.87
C LEU A 40 -10.63 -2.66 -0.83
N LEU A 41 -10.38 -1.36 -0.77
CA LEU A 41 -11.07 -0.43 0.09
C LEU A 41 -12.17 0.27 -0.71
N ARG A 42 -13.34 0.41 -0.09
CA ARG A 42 -14.40 1.29 -0.59
C ARG A 42 -14.68 2.34 0.46
N PHE A 43 -14.47 3.60 0.09
CA PHE A 43 -14.67 4.70 1.01
C PHE A 43 -16.16 5.02 1.16
N ALA A 44 -16.59 5.28 2.39
CA ALA A 44 -17.94 5.74 2.70
C ALA A 44 -18.15 7.23 2.36
N PHE A 45 -17.08 7.91 1.95
CA PHE A 45 -17.06 9.31 1.55
C PHE A 45 -16.51 9.46 0.13
N GLN A 46 -16.86 10.58 -0.51
CA GLN A 46 -16.26 10.98 -1.78
C GLN A 46 -14.87 11.56 -1.52
N ALA A 47 -13.86 10.94 -2.11
CA ALA A 47 -12.46 11.35 -2.09
C ALA A 47 -12.04 11.86 -3.48
N SER A 48 -10.94 12.60 -3.59
CA SER A 48 -10.20 12.72 -4.87
C SER A 48 -9.38 11.44 -5.11
N ASN A 49 -8.83 11.23 -6.30
CA ASN A 49 -7.92 10.08 -6.55
C ASN A 49 -6.73 10.10 -5.58
N ASN A 50 -6.08 11.26 -5.44
CA ASN A 50 -4.96 11.43 -4.50
C ASN A 50 -5.35 11.13 -3.04
N GLN A 51 -6.55 11.56 -2.62
CA GLN A 51 -7.03 11.26 -1.27
C GLN A 51 -7.32 9.76 -1.12
N ALA A 52 -7.90 9.11 -2.14
CA ALA A 52 -8.14 7.68 -2.14
C ALA A 52 -6.83 6.88 -2.02
N GLU A 53 -5.79 7.25 -2.78
CA GLU A 53 -4.45 6.67 -2.66
C GLU A 53 -3.81 6.92 -1.30
N TYR A 54 -3.94 8.14 -0.75
CA TYR A 54 -3.37 8.47 0.56
C TYR A 54 -4.01 7.64 1.68
N GLU A 55 -5.33 7.48 1.67
CA GLU A 55 -6.05 6.63 2.60
C GLU A 55 -5.67 5.14 2.42
N ALA A 56 -5.44 4.71 1.18
CA ALA A 56 -4.93 3.38 0.87
C ALA A 56 -3.53 3.15 1.46
N LEU A 57 -2.63 4.14 1.34
CA LEU A 57 -1.30 4.09 1.94
C LEU A 57 -1.39 3.94 3.46
N ILE A 58 -2.24 4.72 4.12
CA ILE A 58 -2.46 4.61 5.57
C ILE A 58 -2.97 3.22 5.95
N ALA A 59 -3.97 2.71 5.23
CA ALA A 59 -4.51 1.37 5.48
C ALA A 59 -3.45 0.27 5.27
N GLY A 60 -2.66 0.36 4.20
CA GLY A 60 -1.57 -0.56 3.91
C GLY A 60 -0.46 -0.53 4.95
N MET A 61 -0.09 0.65 5.47
CA MET A 61 0.88 0.76 6.57
C MET A 61 0.35 0.17 7.88
N LYS A 62 -0.95 0.34 8.17
CA LYS A 62 -1.59 -0.30 9.33
C LYS A 62 -1.55 -1.83 9.20
N LEU A 63 -1.88 -2.36 8.03
CA LEU A 63 -1.77 -3.79 7.73
C LEU A 63 -0.34 -4.30 7.93
N ALA A 64 0.65 -3.62 7.37
CA ALA A 64 2.06 -4.00 7.52
C ALA A 64 2.48 -4.01 9.01
N ARG A 65 2.00 -3.05 9.79
CA ARG A 65 2.24 -3.01 11.24
C ARG A 65 1.57 -4.18 11.98
N GLU A 66 0.33 -4.52 11.63
CA GLU A 66 -0.38 -5.68 12.19
C GLU A 66 0.31 -7.01 11.87
N MET A 67 1.01 -7.06 10.74
CA MET A 67 1.85 -8.20 10.32
C MET A 67 3.29 -8.13 10.86
N GLU A 68 3.57 -7.21 11.79
CA GLU A 68 4.89 -7.03 12.42
C GLU A 68 6.04 -6.77 11.43
N VAL A 69 5.73 -6.19 10.27
CA VAL A 69 6.72 -5.80 9.26
C VAL A 69 7.61 -4.69 9.81
N LYS A 70 8.92 -4.93 9.87
CA LYS A 70 9.91 -3.97 10.40
C LYS A 70 10.43 -3.00 9.34
N ASP A 71 10.66 -3.50 8.14
CA ASP A 71 11.20 -2.74 7.01
C ASP A 71 10.24 -2.82 5.83
N LEU A 72 9.60 -1.69 5.51
CA LEU A 72 8.58 -1.59 4.46
C LEU A 72 9.00 -0.58 3.39
N LYS A 73 8.98 -1.00 2.13
CA LYS A 73 9.11 -0.12 0.98
C LYS A 73 7.73 0.20 0.42
N ALA A 74 7.25 1.43 0.66
CA ALA A 74 6.00 1.89 0.05
C ALA A 74 6.21 2.43 -1.37
N LYS A 75 5.27 2.11 -2.26
CA LYS A 75 5.16 2.58 -3.64
C LYS A 75 3.74 3.12 -3.87
N SER A 76 3.65 4.30 -4.48
CA SER A 76 2.41 4.92 -4.94
C SER A 76 2.73 5.60 -6.27
N ASP A 77 1.77 5.62 -7.18
CA ASP A 77 1.84 6.32 -8.46
C ASP A 77 1.57 7.82 -8.34
N SER A 78 0.93 8.29 -7.26
CA SER A 78 0.83 9.71 -6.97
C SER A 78 2.16 10.34 -6.55
N GLN A 79 2.65 11.24 -7.41
CA GLN A 79 3.80 12.10 -7.13
C GLN A 79 3.60 12.99 -5.89
N LEU A 80 2.34 13.33 -5.56
CA LEU A 80 2.02 14.12 -4.36
C LEU A 80 2.18 13.29 -3.08
N VAL A 81 1.73 12.04 -3.10
CA VAL A 81 1.87 11.13 -1.95
C VAL A 81 3.35 10.80 -1.71
N THR A 82 4.08 10.49 -2.78
CA THR A 82 5.52 10.17 -2.69
C THR A 82 6.37 11.36 -2.24
N SER A 83 6.05 12.59 -2.64
CA SER A 83 6.80 13.79 -2.23
C SER A 83 6.57 14.21 -0.77
N GLN A 84 5.38 13.99 -0.21
CA GLN A 84 5.11 14.31 1.20
C GLN A 84 5.74 13.31 2.19
N VAL A 85 5.88 12.05 1.77
CA VAL A 85 6.34 10.96 2.66
C VAL A 85 7.87 10.82 2.64
N SER A 86 8.55 11.39 1.64
CA SER A 86 10.01 11.33 1.49
C SER A 86 10.77 12.48 2.19
N GLY A 87 10.07 13.30 2.98
CA GLY A 87 10.60 14.50 3.65
C GLY A 87 11.12 14.23 5.06
#